data_AF-A0A0D9V4V6-F1
#
_entry.id   AF-A0A0D9V4V6-F1
#
_cell.length_a   1.000
_cell.length_b   1.000
_cell.length_c   1.000
_cell.angle_alpha   90.00
_cell.angle_beta   90.00
_cell.angle_gamma   90.00
#
_symmetry.space_group_name_H-M   'P 1'
#
loop_
_entity.id
_entity.type
_entity.pdbx_description
1 polymer ?
#
loop_
_entity_poly.entity_id
_entity_poly.type
_entity_poly.pdbx_seq_one_letter_code
_entity_poly.pdbx_strand_id
1 'polypeptide(L)'
;MAVLLPFNYFLVTFFLFLGFWTIYQGSQALGVVNIDKPITSSVELVGFSGLVPALTPGAASPAFNLLVCIDNGHNCDQYRDGGSVKVSYAGVPLAYGSIPSFELGAKEALTVAVNATSESGRAG
;
A
#
# COMPACT_ATOMS: atom_id res chain seq x y z
N MET A 1 -51.81 38.69 21.06
CA MET A 1 -50.63 37.89 21.47
C MET A 1 -50.61 36.48 20.83
N ALA A 2 -51.22 36.24 19.66
CA ALA A 2 -51.33 34.87 19.08
C ALA A 2 -50.48 34.63 17.81
N VAL A 3 -49.93 35.69 17.20
CA VAL A 3 -49.20 35.60 15.91
C VAL A 3 -47.69 35.39 16.10
N LEU A 4 -47.17 35.61 17.31
CA LEU A 4 -45.75 35.44 17.63
C LEU A 4 -45.35 33.96 17.79
N LEU A 5 -46.28 33.08 18.19
CA LEU A 5 -46.03 31.65 18.37
C LEU A 5 -45.63 30.92 17.07
N PRO A 6 -46.35 31.06 15.94
CA PRO A 6 -45.96 30.40 14.69
C PRO A 6 -44.68 30.99 14.09
N PHE A 7 -44.46 32.30 14.24
CA PHE A 7 -43.26 32.98 13.76
C PHE A 7 -42.00 32.55 14.52
N ASN A 8 -42.09 32.44 15.86
CA ASN A 8 -41.00 31.94 16.69
C ASN A 8 -40.71 30.45 16.41
N TYR A 9 -41.75 29.64 16.20
CA TYR A 9 -41.56 28.23 15.85
C TYR A 9 -40.82 28.07 14.52
N PHE A 10 -41.19 28.86 13.50
CA PHE A 10 -40.54 28.89 12.19
C PHE A 10 -39.06 29.31 12.28
N LEU A 11 -38.75 30.34 13.07
CA LEU A 11 -37.37 30.77 13.29
C LEU A 11 -36.54 29.67 13.96
N VAL A 12 -37.07 29.02 14.99
CA VAL A 12 -36.36 27.93 15.70
C VAL A 12 -36.11 26.74 14.77
N THR A 13 -37.11 26.33 13.97
CA THR A 13 -36.92 25.23 13.00
C THR A 13 -35.91 25.60 11.92
N PHE A 14 -35.92 26.85 11.44
CA PHE A 14 -34.96 27.34 10.47
C PHE A 14 -33.52 27.28 11.01
N PHE A 15 -33.28 27.74 12.24
CA PHE A 15 -31.94 27.69 12.85
C PHE A 15 -31.48 26.25 13.13
N LEU A 16 -32.39 25.35 13.54
CA LEU A 16 -32.06 23.92 13.69
C LEU A 16 -31.70 23.29 12.34
N PHE A 17 -32.43 23.61 11.28
CA PHE A 17 -32.13 23.13 9.93
C PHE A 17 -30.79 23.67 9.43
N LEU A 18 -30.50 24.96 9.65
CA LEU A 18 -29.23 25.57 9.27
C LEU A 18 -28.05 24.95 10.03
N GLY A 19 -28.23 24.69 11.33
CA GLY A 19 -27.24 23.99 12.15
C GLY A 19 -26.99 22.57 11.66
N PHE A 20 -28.05 21.80 11.42
CA PHE A 20 -27.95 20.44 10.90
C PHE A 20 -27.31 20.40 9.50
N TRP A 21 -27.67 21.33 8.61
CA TRP A 21 -27.09 21.46 7.28
C TRP A 21 -25.59 21.76 7.33
N THR A 22 -25.17 22.66 8.24
CA THR A 22 -23.76 23.02 8.39
C THR A 22 -22.94 21.87 8.97
N ILE A 23 -23.48 21.15 9.95
CA ILE A 23 -22.86 19.94 10.50
C ILE A 23 -22.78 18.86 9.42
N TYR A 24 -23.86 18.64 8.67
CA TYR A 24 -23.88 17.67 7.57
C TYR A 24 -22.81 17.98 6.51
N GLN A 25 -22.70 19.23 6.06
CA GLN A 25 -21.65 19.65 5.13
C GLN A 25 -20.23 19.47 5.71
N GLY A 26 -20.04 19.79 7.00
CA GLY A 26 -18.77 19.55 7.70
C GLY A 26 -18.43 18.06 7.82
N SER A 27 -19.43 17.21 8.09
CA SER A 27 -19.28 15.75 8.13
C SER A 27 -18.94 15.18 6.75
N GLN A 28 -19.50 15.72 5.67
CA GLN A 28 -19.10 15.32 4.30
C GLN A 28 -17.64 15.71 4.01
N ALA A 29 -17.15 16.85 4.52
CA ALA A 29 -15.76 17.25 4.36
C ALA A 29 -14.77 16.33 5.11
N LEU A 30 -15.19 15.73 6.23
CA LEU A 30 -14.40 14.73 6.96
C LEU A 30 -14.63 13.29 6.45
N GLY A 31 -15.78 13.02 5.84
CA GLY A 31 -16.17 11.69 5.33
C GLY A 31 -15.54 11.32 3.99
N VAL A 32 -14.94 12.27 3.28
CA VAL A 32 -14.10 12.03 2.10
C VAL A 32 -12.63 12.03 2.51
N VAL A 33 -12.26 11.27 3.55
CA VAL A 33 -10.92 10.69 3.55
C VAL A 33 -10.95 9.73 2.37
N ASN A 34 -10.34 10.11 1.26
CA ASN A 34 -10.13 9.21 0.14
C ASN A 34 -9.14 8.12 0.63
N ILE A 35 -9.68 7.13 1.36
CA ILE A 35 -8.93 5.96 1.83
C ILE A 35 -8.56 5.10 0.62
N ASP A 36 -9.10 5.35 -0.56
CA ASP A 36 -8.96 4.49 -1.73
C ASP A 36 -7.77 4.86 -2.62
N LYS A 37 -6.68 5.42 -2.06
CA LYS A 37 -5.43 5.50 -2.81
C LYS A 37 -4.73 4.14 -2.69
N PRO A 38 -4.60 3.37 -3.78
CA PRO A 38 -4.00 2.04 -3.71
C PRO A 38 -2.53 2.13 -3.33
N ILE A 39 -2.05 1.14 -2.57
CA ILE A 39 -0.61 0.91 -2.41
C ILE A 39 -0.05 0.55 -3.78
N THR A 40 1.01 1.24 -4.18
CA THR A 40 1.74 0.95 -5.41
C THR A 40 3.08 0.31 -5.09
N SER A 41 3.45 -0.70 -5.87
CA SER A 41 4.74 -1.38 -5.75
C SER A 41 5.47 -1.37 -7.09
N SER A 42 6.76 -1.08 -7.07
CA SER A 42 7.64 -1.24 -8.22
C SER A 42 8.86 -2.08 -7.83
N VAL A 43 9.43 -2.76 -8.82
CA VAL A 43 10.63 -3.58 -8.63
C VAL A 43 11.70 -3.12 -9.59
N GLU A 44 12.90 -2.91 -9.08
CA GLU A 44 14.09 -2.57 -9.84
C GLU A 44 15.11 -3.69 -9.73
N LEU A 45 15.68 -4.09 -10.87
CA LEU A 45 16.79 -5.03 -10.92
C LEU A 45 18.11 -4.26 -10.83
N VAL A 46 18.80 -4.38 -9.71
CA VAL A 46 20.09 -3.72 -9.48
C VAL A 46 21.25 -4.51 -10.06
N GLY A 47 21.13 -5.84 -10.07
CA GLY A 47 22.16 -6.70 -10.64
C GLY A 47 21.78 -8.17 -10.58
N PHE A 48 22.51 -8.97 -11.33
CA PHE A 48 22.35 -10.42 -11.34
C PHE A 48 23.70 -11.11 -11.53
N SER A 49 23.78 -12.37 -11.11
CA SER A 49 24.92 -13.25 -11.33
C SER A 49 24.44 -14.69 -11.56
N GLY A 50 25.34 -15.56 -12.04
CA GLY A 50 25.03 -16.99 -12.21
C GLY A 50 24.09 -17.34 -13.36
N LEU A 51 23.78 -16.40 -14.26
CA LEU A 51 23.10 -16.70 -15.53
C LEU A 51 24.10 -17.27 -16.55
N VAL A 52 24.50 -18.52 -16.32
CA VAL A 52 25.43 -19.28 -17.17
C VAL A 52 24.69 -20.51 -17.70
N PRO A 53 24.97 -20.97 -18.94
CA PRO A 53 24.41 -22.21 -19.45
C PRO A 53 24.67 -23.38 -18.49
N ALA A 54 23.64 -24.18 -18.22
CA ALA A 54 23.69 -25.29 -17.24
C ALA A 54 24.75 -26.36 -17.56
N LEU A 55 25.27 -26.38 -18.79
CA LEU A 55 26.30 -27.31 -19.26
C LEU A 55 27.73 -26.84 -18.95
N THR A 56 27.91 -25.62 -18.43
CA THR A 56 29.23 -25.10 -18.09
C THR A 56 29.69 -25.67 -16.75
N PRO A 57 30.83 -26.41 -16.70
CA PRO A 57 31.38 -26.91 -15.44
C PRO A 57 31.66 -25.76 -14.48
N GLY A 58 31.15 -25.84 -13.24
CA GLY A 58 31.28 -24.78 -12.24
C GLY A 58 30.29 -23.62 -12.38
N ALA A 59 29.20 -23.79 -13.13
CA ALA A 59 28.14 -22.79 -13.21
C ALA A 59 27.61 -22.44 -11.80
N ALA A 60 27.73 -21.16 -11.43
CA ALA A 60 27.18 -20.64 -10.19
C ALA A 60 25.64 -20.61 -10.28
N SER A 61 24.97 -20.84 -9.14
CA SER A 61 23.52 -20.69 -9.07
C SER A 61 23.11 -19.25 -9.37
N PRO A 62 21.98 -19.04 -10.08
CA PRO A 62 21.49 -17.71 -10.38
C PRO A 62 21.12 -16.95 -9.10
N ALA A 63 21.53 -15.70 -9.04
CA ALA A 63 21.19 -14.78 -7.97
C ALA A 63 20.84 -13.40 -8.54
N PHE A 64 19.87 -12.73 -7.92
CA PHE A 64 19.35 -11.45 -8.35
C PHE A 64 19.24 -10.50 -7.18
N ASN A 65 19.82 -9.31 -7.33
CA ASN A 65 19.69 -8.22 -6.38
C ASN A 65 18.57 -7.30 -6.87
N LEU A 66 17.49 -7.22 -6.10
CA LEU A 66 16.29 -6.47 -6.42
C LEU A 66 16.05 -5.39 -5.36
N LEU A 67 15.56 -4.24 -5.79
CA LEU A 67 14.95 -3.25 -4.90
C LEU A 67 13.45 -3.25 -5.13
N VAL A 68 12.70 -3.51 -4.07
CA VAL A 68 11.24 -3.44 -4.08
C VAL A 68 10.85 -2.14 -3.41
N CYS A 69 10.32 -1.21 -4.18
CA CYS A 69 9.79 0.05 -3.69
C CYS A 69 8.29 -0.09 -3.47
N ILE A 70 7.81 0.34 -2.30
CA ILE A 70 6.44 0.22 -1.86
C ILE A 70 6.02 1.59 -1.35
N ASP A 71 4.97 2.16 -1.93
CA ASP A 71 4.43 3.48 -1.57
C ASP A 71 3.04 3.29 -0.95
N ASN A 72 2.91 3.73 0.30
CA ASN A 72 1.63 3.79 0.98
C ASN A 72 0.89 5.07 0.61
N GLY A 73 0.01 4.98 -0.38
CA GLY A 73 -0.86 6.09 -0.74
C GLY A 73 -1.89 6.48 0.33
N HIS A 74 -2.12 5.66 1.36
CA HIS A 74 -3.15 5.88 2.35
C HIS A 74 -2.79 6.99 3.35
N ASN A 75 -3.82 7.61 3.92
CA ASN A 75 -3.69 8.60 5.01
C ASN A 75 -3.55 7.94 6.40
N CYS A 76 -3.37 6.62 6.44
CA CYS A 76 -3.19 5.84 7.66
C CYS A 76 -2.02 4.87 7.49
N ASP A 77 -1.45 4.49 8.63
CA ASP A 77 -0.39 3.49 8.69
C ASP A 77 -0.93 2.11 8.29
N GLN A 78 -0.09 1.32 7.64
CA GLN A 78 -0.44 0.02 7.09
C GLN A 78 0.57 -1.03 7.56
N TYR A 79 0.07 -2.04 8.28
CA TYR A 79 0.83 -3.26 8.56
C TYR A 79 0.72 -4.23 7.38
N ARG A 80 1.85 -4.83 6.98
CA ARG A 80 1.89 -5.85 5.93
C ARG A 80 2.68 -7.05 6.44
N ASP A 81 2.15 -8.25 6.21
CA ASP A 81 2.81 -9.51 6.55
C ASP A 81 4.08 -9.79 5.74
N GLY A 82 4.42 -8.91 4.78
CA GLY A 82 5.52 -9.08 3.86
C GLY A 82 5.07 -9.83 2.60
N GLY A 83 5.98 -10.59 1.99
CA GLY A 83 5.68 -11.33 0.77
C GLY A 83 6.86 -12.13 0.23
N SER A 84 6.69 -12.62 -1.00
CA SER A 84 7.72 -13.38 -1.70
C SER A 84 7.98 -12.80 -3.08
N VAL A 85 9.23 -12.83 -3.51
CA VAL A 85 9.64 -12.49 -4.87
C VAL A 85 10.02 -13.76 -5.60
N LYS A 86 9.47 -13.95 -6.82
CA LYS A 86 9.84 -15.05 -7.71
C LYS A 86 10.38 -14.46 -9.01
N VAL A 87 11.64 -14.77 -9.31
CA VAL A 87 12.26 -14.44 -10.59
C VAL A 87 12.10 -15.64 -11.51
N SER A 88 11.45 -15.45 -12.66
CA SER A 88 11.23 -16.52 -13.64
C SER A 88 11.55 -16.06 -15.06
N TYR A 89 12.06 -16.98 -15.86
CA TYR A 89 12.30 -16.77 -17.29
C TYR A 89 11.55 -17.83 -18.10
N ALA A 90 10.77 -17.40 -19.10
CA ALA A 90 9.92 -18.28 -19.91
C ALA A 90 9.03 -19.23 -19.08
N GLY A 91 8.54 -18.77 -17.92
CA GLY A 91 7.73 -19.56 -17.00
C GLY A 91 8.51 -20.49 -16.06
N VAL A 92 9.83 -20.62 -16.24
CA VAL A 92 10.70 -21.43 -15.36
C VAL A 92 11.21 -20.56 -14.21
N PRO A 93 11.01 -20.96 -12.94
CA PRO A 93 11.55 -20.23 -11.80
C PRO A 93 13.07 -20.35 -11.74
N LEU A 94 13.75 -19.21 -11.62
CA LEU A 94 15.20 -19.13 -11.51
C LEU A 94 15.66 -18.86 -10.09
N ALA A 95 14.93 -18.01 -9.36
CA ALA A 95 15.28 -17.60 -8.01
C ALA A 95 14.06 -17.17 -7.19
N TYR A 96 14.19 -17.25 -5.87
CA TYR A 96 13.20 -16.87 -4.89
C TYR A 96 13.81 -15.95 -3.85
N GLY A 97 13.04 -14.98 -3.39
CA GLY A 97 13.38 -14.11 -2.28
C GLY A 97 12.17 -13.87 -1.40
N SER A 98 12.42 -13.34 -0.20
CA SER A 98 11.37 -13.02 0.76
C SER A 98 11.45 -11.56 1.15
N ILE A 99 10.29 -10.95 1.34
CA ILE A 99 10.11 -9.61 1.88
C ILE A 99 9.55 -9.80 3.29
N PRO A 100 10.26 -9.33 4.35
CA PRO A 100 9.75 -9.46 5.71
C PRO A 100 8.49 -8.61 5.91
N SER A 101 7.74 -8.89 6.97
CA SER A 101 6.65 -8.03 7.40
C SER A 101 7.18 -6.63 7.77
N PHE A 102 6.40 -5.60 7.47
CA PHE A 102 6.76 -4.22 7.77
C PHE A 102 5.53 -3.38 8.07
N GLU A 103 5.75 -2.31 8.83
CA GLU A 103 4.80 -1.21 9.00
C GLU A 103 5.23 -0.07 8.09
N LEU A 104 4.27 0.49 7.36
CA LEU A 104 4.50 1.64 6.51
C LEU A 104 3.60 2.79 6.93
N GLY A 105 4.20 3.90 7.29
CA GLY A 105 3.49 5.10 7.73
C GLY A 105 2.56 5.67 6.66
N ALA A 106 1.59 6.46 7.07
CA ALA A 106 0.71 7.21 6.17
C ALA A 106 1.51 8.07 5.17
N LYS A 107 1.25 7.92 3.86
CA LYS A 107 1.95 8.64 2.78
C LYS A 107 3.47 8.43 2.73
N GLU A 108 3.97 7.37 3.36
CA GLU A 108 5.39 7.03 3.35
C GLU A 108 5.72 5.99 2.28
N ALA A 109 6.99 5.93 1.90
CA ALA A 109 7.53 4.93 0.99
C ALA A 109 8.66 4.14 1.65
N LEU A 110 8.73 2.85 1.33
CA LEU A 110 9.77 1.93 1.80
C LEU A 110 10.45 1.28 0.61
N THR A 111 11.78 1.19 0.66
CA THR A 111 12.56 0.41 -0.28
C THR A 111 13.19 -0.78 0.45
N VAL A 112 12.89 -1.99 -0.02
CA VAL A 112 13.42 -3.23 0.54
C VAL A 112 14.40 -3.86 -0.45
N ALA A 113 15.62 -4.10 0.01
CA ALA A 113 16.59 -4.88 -0.74
C ALA A 113 16.26 -6.37 -0.61
N VAL A 114 16.09 -7.05 -1.74
CA VAL A 114 15.79 -8.48 -1.81
C VAL A 114 16.89 -9.16 -2.63
N ASN A 115 17.60 -10.08 -1.99
CA ASN A 115 18.49 -11.01 -2.67
C ASN A 115 17.72 -12.29 -2.98
N ALA A 116 17.38 -12.51 -4.24
CA ALA A 116 16.69 -13.71 -4.69
C ALA A 116 17.70 -14.73 -5.20
N THR A 117 17.68 -15.95 -4.66
CA THR A 117 18.60 -17.03 -5.03
C THR A 117 17.84 -18.31 -5.40
N SER A 118 18.51 -19.27 -6.04
CA SER A 118 17.93 -20.57 -6.42
C SER A 118 17.49 -21.42 -5.23
N GLU A 119 18.07 -21.18 -4.06
CA GLU A 119 17.71 -21.86 -2.82
C GLU A 119 16.44 -21.20 -2.26
N SER A 120 15.36 -21.98 -2.15
CA SER A 120 14.15 -21.51 -1.49
C SER A 120 14.51 -21.15 -0.05
N GLY A 121 14.58 -19.85 0.23
CA GLY A 121 14.58 -19.33 1.60
C GLY A 121 13.27 -19.71 2.28
N ARG A 122 13.19 -20.97 2.77
CA ARG A 122 12.18 -21.43 3.72
C ARG A 122 12.45 -20.70 5.03
N ALA A 123 11.82 -19.55 5.22
CA ALA A 123 11.42 -19.15 6.56
C ALA A 123 10.11 -19.90 6.84
N GLY A 124 10.20 -20.89 7.73
CA GLY A 124 9.03 -21.54 8.32
C GLY A 124 8.37 -20.65 9.37
#